data_AF-A0A0C2WCL5-F1
#
_entry.id   AF-A0A0C2WCL5-F1
#
_cell.length_a   1.000
_cell.length_b   1.000
_cell.length_c   1.000
_cell.angle_alpha   90.00
_cell.angle_beta   90.00
_cell.angle_gamma   90.00
#
_symmetry.space_group_name_H-M   'P 1'
#
loop_
_entity.id
_entity.type
_entity.pdbx_description
1 polymer ?
#
loop_
_entity_poly.entity_id
_entity_poly.type
_entity_poly.pdbx_seq_one_letter_code
_entity_poly.pdbx_strand_id
1 'polypeptide(L)'
;MPLLVILLDFSVQRLPTASRPEEVQWWIKRKRLISHLPPVEKPSEFGATWKLWWVKMPPAWREGELLVKTLPTDVDWEPILRGGSNGLSIVVMALSWWVHAMGSTNQHDLELSAAINDVTWVLSKLVVMLLPASVEAGKKHSRDVIPEEEPKSKR
;
A
#
# COMPACT_ATOMS: atom_id res chain seq x y z
N MET A 1 18.38 -7.48 -21.70
CA MET A 1 17.03 -6.86 -21.75
C MET A 1 16.11 -7.45 -20.67
N PRO A 2 16.13 -6.97 -19.41
CA PRO A 2 15.02 -7.24 -18.48
C PRO A 2 14.61 -6.03 -17.61
N LEU A 3 14.88 -4.79 -18.04
CA LEU A 3 14.52 -3.59 -17.26
C LEU A 3 13.17 -2.97 -17.63
N LEU A 4 12.55 -3.42 -18.73
CA LEU A 4 11.26 -2.90 -19.18
C LEU A 4 10.04 -3.62 -18.58
N VAL A 5 10.23 -4.74 -17.88
CA VAL A 5 9.12 -5.52 -17.30
C VAL A 5 8.64 -4.91 -15.97
N ILE A 6 9.54 -4.37 -15.14
CA ILE A 6 9.18 -3.85 -13.82
C ILE A 6 8.35 -2.55 -13.89
N LEU A 7 8.48 -1.77 -14.99
CA LEU A 7 7.71 -0.53 -15.17
C LEU A 7 6.41 -0.73 -15.97
N LEU A 8 6.26 -1.85 -16.70
CA LEU A 8 5.04 -2.18 -17.44
C LEU A 8 4.12 -3.17 -16.70
N ASP A 9 4.61 -3.91 -15.70
CA ASP A 9 3.78 -4.79 -14.85
C ASP A 9 3.13 -4.11 -13.63
N PHE A 10 3.16 -2.77 -13.56
CA PHE A 10 2.10 -2.03 -12.83
C PHE A 10 0.72 -2.17 -13.51
N SER A 11 0.65 -2.94 -14.59
CA SER A 11 -0.56 -3.35 -15.31
C SER A 11 -1.36 -4.39 -14.51
N VAL A 12 -2.41 -3.88 -13.84
CA VAL A 12 -3.66 -4.56 -13.46
C VAL A 12 -3.64 -5.57 -12.30
N GLN A 13 -2.70 -5.50 -11.36
CA GLN A 13 -2.90 -6.23 -10.11
C GLN A 13 -3.69 -5.39 -9.09
N ARG A 14 -5.00 -5.63 -8.99
CA ARG A 14 -5.91 -4.93 -8.08
C ARG A 14 -5.85 -5.56 -6.68
N LEU A 15 -6.00 -4.75 -5.63
CA LEU A 15 -6.26 -5.28 -4.28
C LEU A 15 -7.56 -6.11 -4.29
N PRO A 16 -7.65 -7.16 -3.45
CA PRO A 16 -8.86 -7.96 -3.33
C PRO A 16 -10.10 -7.09 -3.12
N THR A 17 -11.17 -7.44 -3.84
CA THR A 17 -12.49 -6.83 -3.69
C THR A 17 -13.34 -7.55 -2.64
N ALA A 18 -12.94 -8.76 -2.23
CA ALA A 18 -13.64 -9.55 -1.23
C ALA A 18 -13.68 -8.80 0.11
N SER A 19 -14.87 -8.72 0.71
CA SER A 19 -15.11 -8.05 2.00
C SER A 19 -14.78 -6.55 2.05
N ARG A 20 -14.57 -5.88 0.91
CA ARG A 20 -14.34 -4.43 0.86
C ARG A 20 -15.55 -3.67 1.42
N PRO A 21 -15.35 -2.67 2.31
CA PRO A 21 -16.45 -1.83 2.76
C PRO A 21 -17.18 -1.16 1.59
N GLU A 22 -18.51 -1.07 1.69
CA GLU A 22 -19.36 -0.53 0.61
C GLU A 22 -19.03 0.94 0.32
N GLU A 23 -18.66 1.70 1.34
CA GLU A 23 -18.20 3.08 1.27
C GLU A 23 -16.98 3.22 0.35
N VAL A 24 -16.04 2.27 0.47
CA VAL A 24 -14.84 2.24 -0.38
C VAL A 24 -15.23 1.93 -1.82
N GLN A 25 -16.12 0.96 -2.04
CA GLN A 25 -16.62 0.65 -3.39
C GLN A 25 -17.37 1.84 -4.00
N TRP A 26 -18.20 2.52 -3.22
CA TRP A 26 -18.96 3.70 -3.59
C TRP A 26 -18.04 4.86 -4.01
N TRP A 27 -16.97 5.09 -3.25
CA TRP A 27 -15.98 6.14 -3.50
C TRP A 27 -15.15 5.85 -4.75
N ILE A 28 -14.74 4.59 -4.95
CA ILE A 28 -14.03 4.15 -6.17
C ILE A 28 -14.89 4.37 -7.41
N LYS A 29 -16.19 4.00 -7.36
CA LYS A 29 -17.14 4.23 -8.47
C LYS A 29 -17.28 5.71 -8.82
N ARG A 30 -17.08 6.61 -7.84
CA ARG A 30 -17.11 8.07 -8.01
C ARG A 30 -15.74 8.67 -8.29
N LYS A 31 -14.85 7.91 -8.93
CA LYS A 31 -13.52 8.37 -9.35
C LYS A 31 -12.65 8.85 -8.19
N ARG A 32 -12.93 8.43 -6.95
CA ARG A 32 -12.12 8.74 -5.76
C ARG A 32 -12.02 10.25 -5.48
N LEU A 33 -13.12 10.98 -5.72
CA LEU A 33 -13.17 12.42 -5.48
C LEU A 33 -12.96 12.72 -3.98
N ILE A 34 -11.92 13.51 -3.68
CA ILE A 34 -11.62 13.93 -2.30
C ILE A 34 -12.70 14.88 -1.77
N SER A 35 -13.36 15.63 -2.66
CA SER A 35 -14.49 16.50 -2.31
C SER A 35 -15.78 15.74 -1.97
N HIS A 36 -15.85 14.43 -2.26
CA HIS A 36 -17.01 13.58 -1.98
C HIS A 36 -16.58 12.31 -1.27
N LEU A 37 -16.29 12.44 0.02
CA LEU A 37 -16.00 11.30 0.89
C LEU A 37 -17.30 10.59 1.27
N PRO A 38 -17.30 9.24 1.34
CA PRO A 38 -18.48 8.51 1.79
C PRO A 38 -18.74 8.78 3.28
N PRO A 39 -20.02 8.95 3.69
CA PRO A 39 -20.36 9.05 5.10
C PRO A 39 -20.17 7.68 5.77
N VAL A 40 -19.53 7.66 6.94
CA VAL A 40 -19.42 6.48 7.80
C VAL A 40 -20.37 6.67 8.98
N GLU A 41 -21.62 6.24 8.79
CA GLU A 41 -22.70 6.45 9.78
C GLU A 41 -22.55 5.56 11.01
N LYS A 42 -21.93 4.40 10.84
CA LYS A 42 -21.75 3.38 11.88
C LYS A 42 -20.28 2.99 11.99
N PRO A 43 -19.47 3.76 12.74
CA PRO A 43 -18.02 3.57 12.80
C PRO A 43 -17.60 2.16 13.23
N SER A 44 -18.30 1.54 14.18
CA SER A 44 -17.96 0.18 14.65
C SER A 44 -18.23 -0.90 13.59
N GLU A 45 -19.36 -0.82 12.86
CA GLU A 45 -19.68 -1.77 11.78
C GLU A 45 -18.70 -1.60 10.60
N PHE A 46 -18.35 -0.35 10.29
CA PHE A 46 -17.32 -0.02 9.30
C PHE A 46 -15.97 -0.61 9.70
N GLY A 47 -15.55 -0.42 10.95
CA GLY A 47 -14.30 -0.93 11.49
C GLY A 47 -14.19 -2.45 11.41
N ALA A 48 -15.24 -3.18 11.79
CA ALA A 48 -15.29 -4.63 11.67
C ALA A 48 -15.12 -5.09 10.21
N THR A 49 -15.84 -4.46 9.28
CA THR A 49 -15.76 -4.76 7.84
C THR A 49 -14.39 -4.41 7.27
N TRP A 50 -13.82 -3.27 7.67
CA TRP A 50 -12.50 -2.82 7.26
C TRP A 50 -11.41 -3.80 7.72
N LYS A 51 -11.47 -4.29 8.97
CA LYS A 51 -10.51 -5.30 9.46
C LYS A 51 -10.60 -6.59 8.68
N LEU A 52 -11.82 -7.09 8.43
CA LEU A 52 -12.04 -8.29 7.63
C LEU A 52 -11.48 -8.13 6.21
N TRP A 53 -11.66 -6.96 5.62
CA TRP A 53 -11.06 -6.62 4.33
C TRP A 53 -9.54 -6.63 4.39
N TRP A 54 -8.96 -5.97 5.38
CA TRP A 54 -7.52 -5.79 5.56
C TRP A 54 -6.77 -7.11 5.82
N VAL A 55 -7.30 -7.98 6.67
CA VAL A 55 -6.70 -9.31 6.93
C VAL A 55 -6.72 -10.18 5.67
N LYS A 56 -7.71 -10.00 4.79
CA LYS A 56 -7.82 -10.72 3.52
C LYS A 56 -6.98 -10.13 2.37
N MET A 57 -6.17 -9.09 2.60
CA MET A 57 -5.37 -8.41 1.56
C MET A 57 -4.01 -9.01 1.22
N PRO A 58 -3.80 -10.29 1.57
CA PRO A 58 -2.49 -10.86 1.84
C PRO A 58 -1.46 -9.95 2.57
N PRO A 59 -0.27 -10.44 2.94
CA PRO A 59 0.36 -11.63 2.39
C PRO A 59 0.23 -12.82 3.33
N ALA A 60 0.34 -14.02 2.76
CA ALA A 60 -0.28 -15.27 3.21
C ALA A 60 0.13 -15.77 4.63
N TRP A 61 1.04 -15.08 5.32
CA TRP A 61 1.47 -15.40 6.69
C TRP A 61 0.54 -14.90 7.79
N ARG A 62 -0.52 -14.15 7.46
CA ARG A 62 -1.54 -13.77 8.44
C ARG A 62 -2.54 -14.93 8.61
N GLU A 63 -2.18 -15.91 9.43
CA GLU A 63 -3.12 -16.94 9.87
C GLU A 63 -3.99 -16.40 11.02
N GLY A 64 -5.28 -16.14 10.74
CA GLY A 64 -6.31 -15.82 11.74
C GLY A 64 -6.87 -14.39 11.69
N GLU A 65 -7.83 -14.09 12.57
CA GLU A 65 -8.45 -12.76 12.73
C GLU A 65 -7.58 -11.75 13.48
N LEU A 66 -6.39 -12.17 13.92
CA LEU A 66 -5.48 -11.38 14.74
C LEU A 66 -4.43 -10.67 13.87
N LEU A 67 -4.13 -9.42 14.22
CA LEU A 67 -3.07 -8.61 13.60
C LEU A 67 -1.68 -9.06 14.09
N VAL A 68 -1.34 -10.30 13.73
CA VAL A 68 -0.10 -10.98 14.14
C VAL A 68 1.09 -10.41 13.36
N LYS A 69 2.15 -10.02 14.10
CA LYS A 69 3.37 -9.39 13.55
C LYS A 69 4.53 -10.36 13.29
N THR A 70 4.33 -11.66 13.49
CA THR A 70 5.35 -12.67 13.21
C THR A 70 5.47 -12.89 11.70
N LEU A 71 6.68 -12.71 11.17
CA LEU A 71 7.00 -12.92 9.78
C LEU A 71 7.77 -14.24 9.64
N PRO A 72 7.35 -15.17 8.76
CA PRO A 72 8.22 -16.23 8.28
C PRO A 72 9.48 -15.66 7.60
N THR A 73 10.50 -16.50 7.43
CA THR A 73 11.78 -16.09 6.82
C THR A 73 11.63 -15.73 5.34
N ASP A 74 10.74 -16.42 4.62
CA ASP A 74 10.53 -16.29 3.17
C ASP A 74 9.11 -15.79 2.86
N VAL A 75 8.95 -14.49 3.00
CA VAL A 75 7.68 -13.81 3.07
C VAL A 75 7.47 -13.03 1.77
N ASP A 76 6.57 -13.53 0.93
CA ASP A 76 6.19 -12.87 -0.33
C ASP A 76 5.31 -11.61 -0.09
N TRP A 77 5.91 -10.43 -0.27
CA TRP A 77 5.22 -9.13 -0.16
C TRP A 77 4.62 -8.66 -1.49
N GLU A 78 4.86 -9.35 -2.61
CA GLU A 78 4.39 -8.97 -3.94
C GLU A 78 2.88 -8.66 -3.97
N PRO A 79 1.99 -9.40 -3.26
CA PRO A 79 0.56 -9.10 -3.25
C PRO A 79 0.16 -7.76 -2.61
N ILE A 80 0.92 -7.28 -1.62
CA ILE A 80 0.70 -5.96 -0.99
C ILE A 80 1.44 -4.86 -1.76
N LEU A 81 2.57 -5.18 -2.39
CA LEU A 81 3.39 -4.27 -3.21
C LEU A 81 2.72 -3.83 -4.52
N ARG A 82 1.44 -4.18 -4.71
CA ARG A 82 0.59 -3.73 -5.81
C ARG A 82 0.35 -2.22 -5.71
N GLY A 83 1.30 -1.46 -6.24
CA GLY A 83 1.13 -0.03 -6.51
C GLY A 83 0.12 0.18 -7.65
N GLY A 84 -0.68 1.23 -7.54
CA GLY A 84 -1.66 1.58 -8.56
C GLY A 84 -2.86 2.33 -7.99
N SER A 85 -3.82 2.64 -8.86
CA SER A 85 -5.04 3.39 -8.51
C SER A 85 -5.88 2.74 -7.40
N ASN A 86 -5.71 1.44 -7.18
CA ASN A 86 -6.40 0.65 -6.15
C ASN A 86 -5.42 -0.11 -5.23
N GLY A 87 -4.24 0.47 -4.96
CA GLY A 87 -3.25 -0.08 -4.02
C GLY A 87 -3.51 0.34 -2.56
N LEU A 88 -2.46 0.26 -1.74
CA LEU A 88 -2.49 0.59 -0.30
C LEU A 88 -3.01 1.99 0.05
N SER A 89 -2.96 2.95 -0.87
CA SER A 89 -3.51 4.29 -0.64
C SER A 89 -5.01 4.24 -0.31
N ILE A 90 -5.77 3.30 -0.89
CA ILE A 90 -7.20 3.15 -0.57
C ILE A 90 -7.40 2.65 0.86
N VAL A 91 -6.52 1.78 1.35
CA VAL A 91 -6.57 1.28 2.73
C VAL A 91 -6.37 2.43 3.71
N VAL A 92 -5.35 3.27 3.47
CA VAL A 92 -5.05 4.45 4.29
C VAL A 92 -6.20 5.46 4.24
N MET A 93 -6.78 5.70 3.06
CA MET A 93 -7.96 6.57 2.92
C MET A 93 -9.16 6.05 3.71
N ALA A 94 -9.48 4.76 3.58
CA ALA A 94 -10.58 4.16 4.32
C ALA A 94 -10.37 4.22 5.83
N LEU A 95 -9.13 4.02 6.31
CA LEU A 95 -8.78 4.17 7.72
C LEU A 95 -8.95 5.61 8.20
N SER A 96 -8.62 6.61 7.37
CA SER A 96 -8.83 8.03 7.71
C SER A 96 -10.31 8.38 7.91
N TRP A 97 -11.21 7.74 7.15
CA TRP A 97 -12.65 7.93 7.32
C TRP A 97 -13.14 7.35 8.64
N TRP A 98 -12.62 6.18 9.03
CA TRP A 98 -12.93 5.59 10.33
C TRP A 98 -12.46 6.47 11.48
N VAL A 99 -11.23 6.99 11.42
CA VAL A 99 -10.71 7.95 12.41
C VAL A 99 -11.62 9.17 12.50
N HIS A 100 -12.01 9.74 11.36
CA HIS A 100 -12.89 10.91 11.34
C HIS A 100 -14.27 10.63 11.96
N ALA A 101 -14.83 9.46 11.66
CA ALA A 101 -16.18 9.07 12.09
C ALA A 101 -16.27 8.73 13.58
N MET A 102 -15.16 8.26 14.18
CA MET A 102 -15.08 8.05 15.64
C MET A 102 -15.04 9.37 16.44
N GLY A 103 -14.72 10.48 15.78
CA GLY A 103 -14.63 11.81 16.38
C GLY A 103 -13.54 11.92 17.46
N SER A 104 -13.54 13.03 18.20
CA SER A 104 -12.58 13.29 19.29
C SER A 104 -12.96 12.62 20.61
N THR A 105 -13.86 11.62 20.59
CA THR A 105 -14.29 10.94 21.81
C THR A 105 -13.07 10.26 22.44
N ASN A 106 -12.78 10.58 23.71
CA ASN A 106 -11.68 10.03 24.53
C ASN A 106 -11.76 8.51 24.77
N GLN A 107 -12.58 7.80 24.01
CA GLN A 107 -12.66 6.36 24.05
C GLN A 107 -11.52 5.85 23.19
N HIS A 108 -10.49 5.30 23.84
CA HIS A 108 -9.46 4.52 23.18
C HIS A 108 -10.13 3.31 22.52
N ASP A 109 -10.57 3.48 21.27
CA ASP A 109 -11.02 2.37 20.45
C ASP A 109 -9.79 1.51 20.16
N LEU A 110 -9.69 0.43 20.92
CA LEU A 110 -8.61 -0.55 20.84
C LEU A 110 -8.53 -1.13 19.42
N GLU A 111 -9.65 -1.24 18.72
CA GLU A 111 -9.69 -1.79 17.37
C GLU A 111 -9.11 -0.81 16.36
N LEU A 112 -9.50 0.47 16.43
CA LEU A 112 -8.95 1.52 15.58
C LEU A 112 -7.44 1.68 15.82
N SER A 113 -7.02 1.68 17.08
CA SER A 113 -5.60 1.75 17.45
C SER A 113 -4.82 0.55 16.91
N ALA A 114 -5.37 -0.66 17.04
CA ALA A 114 -4.74 -1.87 16.50
C ALA A 114 -4.60 -1.81 14.98
N ALA A 115 -5.64 -1.35 14.27
CA ALA A 115 -5.61 -1.15 12.81
C ALA A 115 -4.55 -0.14 12.37
N ILE A 116 -4.47 1.03 13.03
CA ILE A 116 -3.46 2.06 12.76
C ILE A 116 -2.05 1.50 12.97
N ASN A 117 -1.82 0.82 14.09
CA ASN A 117 -0.52 0.24 14.41
C ASN A 117 -0.09 -0.83 13.41
N ASP A 118 -1.02 -1.64 12.92
CA ASP A 118 -0.73 -2.69 11.95
C ASP A 118 -0.43 -2.12 10.56
N VAL A 119 -1.22 -1.17 10.07
CA VAL A 119 -0.96 -0.49 8.78
C VAL A 119 0.37 0.26 8.83
N THR A 120 0.65 0.96 9.92
CA THR A 120 1.93 1.67 10.11
C THR A 120 3.10 0.70 10.07
N TRP A 121 2.98 -0.44 10.75
CA TRP A 121 4.00 -1.49 10.72
C TRP A 121 4.22 -2.05 9.31
N VAL A 122 3.15 -2.39 8.57
CA VAL A 122 3.25 -2.84 7.17
C VAL A 122 3.95 -1.79 6.31
N LEU A 123 3.53 -0.53 6.36
CA LEU A 123 4.15 0.55 5.59
C LEU A 123 5.64 0.69 5.92
N SER A 124 6.03 0.59 7.19
CA SER A 124 7.44 0.64 7.59
C SER A 124 8.27 -0.49 6.98
N LYS A 125 7.71 -1.72 6.91
CA LYS A 125 8.38 -2.87 6.30
C LYS A 125 8.56 -2.66 4.80
N LEU A 126 7.53 -2.16 4.12
CA LEU A 126 7.58 -1.85 2.70
C LEU A 126 8.63 -0.77 2.39
N VAL A 127 8.71 0.29 3.20
CA VAL A 127 9.73 1.33 3.05
C VAL A 127 11.13 0.73 3.18
N VAL A 128 11.39 -0.07 4.22
CA VAL A 128 12.69 -0.72 4.42
C VAL A 128 13.06 -1.65 3.26
N MET A 129 12.08 -2.32 2.63
CA MET A 129 12.32 -3.20 1.48
C MET A 129 12.58 -2.44 0.17
N LEU A 130 11.89 -1.32 -0.05
CA LEU A 130 11.98 -0.56 -1.30
C LEU A 130 13.15 0.42 -1.34
N LEU A 131 13.63 0.90 -0.19
CA LEU A 131 14.75 1.85 -0.12
C LEU A 131 16.07 1.30 -0.69
N PRO A 132 16.54 0.10 -0.33
CA PRO A 132 17.78 -0.46 -0.89
C PRO A 132 17.70 -0.64 -2.41
N ALA A 133 16.59 -1.21 -2.91
CA ALA A 133 16.36 -1.42 -4.33
C ALA A 133 16.40 -0.11 -5.15
N SER A 134 15.92 0.99 -4.58
CA SER A 134 15.92 2.31 -5.23
C SER A 134 17.33 2.91 -5.33
N VAL A 135 18.19 2.66 -4.34
CA VAL A 135 19.59 3.14 -4.31
C VAL A 135 20.45 2.37 -5.32
N GLU A 136 20.27 1.05 -5.45
CA GLU A 136 20.97 0.25 -6.47
C GLU A 136 20.55 0.65 -7.90
N ALA A 137 19.27 0.94 -8.14
CA ALA A 137 18.76 1.36 -9.45
C ALA A 137 19.34 2.73 -9.89
N GLY A 138 19.44 3.69 -8.96
CA GLY A 138 20.03 5.02 -9.23
C GLY A 138 21.53 4.97 -9.56
N LYS A 139 22.28 4.03 -8.96
CA LYS A 139 23.73 3.86 -9.23
C LYS A 139 24.02 3.29 -10.63
N LYS A 140 23.13 2.45 -11.18
CA LYS A 140 23.31 1.90 -12.54
C LYS A 140 23.14 2.97 -13.62
N HIS A 141 22.16 3.88 -13.46
CA HIS A 141 21.90 4.90 -14.47
C HIS A 141 22.99 5.99 -14.58
N SER A 142 23.74 6.23 -13.50
CA SER A 142 24.80 7.25 -13.48
C SER A 142 26.14 6.80 -14.08
N ARG A 143 26.32 5.51 -14.36
CA ARG A 143 27.58 4.97 -14.95
C ARG A 143 27.59 4.95 -16.48
N ASP A 144 26.45 5.16 -17.13
CA ASP A 144 26.30 5.03 -18.59
C ASP A 144 26.39 6.37 -19.36
N VAL A 145 26.86 7.45 -18.72
CA VAL A 145 27.02 8.78 -19.36
C VAL A 145 28.45 9.27 -19.24
N ILE A 146 29.38 8.67 -19.99
CA ILE A 146 30.59 9.35 -20.45
C ILE A 146 30.85 8.90 -21.90
N PRO A 147 30.57 9.73 -22.92
CA PRO A 147 31.17 9.53 -24.23
C PRO A 147 32.65 9.92 -24.12
N GLU A 148 33.52 8.92 -24.28
CA GLU A 148 34.96 9.09 -24.47
C GLU A 148 35.17 9.83 -25.80
N GLU A 149 35.41 11.14 -25.76
CA GLU A 149 35.86 11.88 -26.94
C GLU A 149 37.31 11.49 -27.26
N GLU A 150 37.49 10.74 -28.35
CA GLU A 150 38.81 10.50 -28.95
C GLU A 150 39.47 11.83 -29.39
N PRO A 151 40.76 12.04 -29.07
CA PRO A 151 41.47 13.22 -29.54
C PRO A 151 41.79 13.10 -31.04
N LYS A 152 41.13 13.92 -31.86
CA LYS A 152 41.46 14.06 -33.28
C LYS A 152 42.84 14.71 -33.45
N SER A 153 43.84 13.88 -33.73
CA SER A 153 45.14 14.30 -34.28
C SER A 153 44.96 14.86 -35.69
N LYS A 154 45.40 16.11 -35.92
CA LYS A 154 45.56 16.67 -37.27
C LYS A 154 47.05 16.94 -37.52
N ARG A 155 47.49 16.33 -38.62
CA ARG A 155 48.77 16.48 -39.32
C ARG A 155 48.85 17.82 -40.02
#